data_AF-A0A1Y1N3R6-F1
#
_entry.id   AF-A0A1Y1N3R6-F1
#
_cell.length_a   1.000
_cell.length_b   1.000
_cell.length_c   1.000
_cell.angle_alpha   90.00
_cell.angle_beta   90.00
_cell.angle_gamma   90.00
#
_symmetry.space_group_name_H-M   'P 1'
#
loop_
_entity.id
_entity.type
_entity.pdbx_description
1 polymer ?
#
loop_
_entity_poly.entity_id
_entity_poly.type
_entity_poly.pdbx_seq_one_letter_code
_entity_poly.pdbx_strand_id
1 'polypeptide(L)'
;MCIVTTLNQGLRNGGGIGDILRAPSSSEALFVARVVYDLLFFFIVIIIILNLIFGVIIDTFADLRSEKQQKELILKNTCFICGLNRSAFDNKTVSFEEHIKCEHNMWHYLYFIVLIKVKDPTEFTGPESYVYAMVKASNLEWFPRLLAMSLSAVEGDAEQIELRTLQMQLETTQVLVSTLSQQLMELKDQMAEQKKQKQRMGLLNSASSFLHTSNIP
;
A
#
# COMPACT_ATOMS: atom_id res chain seq x y z
N MET A 1 40.53 -33.69 -35.30
CA MET A 1 39.84 -34.98 -35.12
C MET A 1 40.19 -35.63 -33.79
N CYS A 2 41.46 -35.91 -33.47
CA CYS A 2 41.86 -36.60 -32.25
C CYS A 2 41.38 -35.93 -30.94
N ILE A 3 41.59 -34.62 -30.75
CA ILE A 3 41.21 -33.94 -29.49
C ILE A 3 39.70 -33.96 -29.23
N VAL A 4 38.89 -33.78 -30.27
CA VAL A 4 37.42 -33.79 -30.19
C VAL A 4 36.91 -35.20 -29.90
N THR A 5 37.50 -36.22 -30.51
CA THR A 5 37.13 -37.62 -30.24
C THR A 5 37.49 -38.03 -28.82
N THR A 6 38.65 -37.61 -28.30
CA THR A 6 39.06 -37.97 -26.95
C THR A 6 38.28 -37.20 -25.88
N LEU A 7 37.89 -35.94 -26.13
CA LEU A 7 36.96 -35.20 -25.28
C LEU A 7 35.56 -35.82 -25.26
N ASN A 8 35.00 -36.15 -26.42
CA ASN A 8 33.67 -36.75 -26.52
C ASN A 8 33.61 -38.10 -25.78
N GLN A 9 34.57 -38.98 -26.03
CA GLN A 9 34.61 -40.28 -25.38
C GLN A 9 34.97 -40.15 -23.89
N GLY A 10 35.87 -39.22 -23.53
CA GLY A 10 36.36 -39.00 -22.16
C GLY A 10 35.31 -38.42 -21.22
N LEU A 11 34.46 -37.52 -21.73
CA LEU A 11 33.34 -36.98 -20.97
C LEU A 11 32.23 -38.02 -20.75
N ARG A 12 31.98 -38.90 -21.72
CA ARG A 12 30.90 -39.89 -21.68
C ARG A 12 31.21 -41.13 -20.84
N ASN A 13 32.48 -41.55 -20.79
CA ASN A 13 32.89 -42.74 -20.05
C ASN A 13 33.05 -42.50 -18.54
N GLY A 14 32.89 -41.27 -18.06
CA GLY A 14 32.80 -40.95 -16.63
C GLY A 14 34.15 -40.91 -15.88
N GLY A 15 35.13 -41.76 -16.22
CA GLY A 15 36.47 -41.79 -15.58
C GLY A 15 37.51 -40.82 -16.18
N GLY A 16 37.11 -39.99 -17.15
CA GLY A 16 37.98 -39.00 -17.78
C GLY A 16 38.74 -39.55 -18.99
N ILE A 17 39.77 -38.81 -19.41
CA ILE A 17 40.47 -39.07 -20.67
C ILE A 17 41.50 -40.23 -20.58
N GLY A 18 41.93 -40.55 -19.37
CA GLY A 18 42.89 -41.62 -19.07
C GLY A 18 42.38 -43.02 -19.42
N ASP A 19 41.06 -43.24 -19.39
CA ASP A 19 40.44 -44.54 -19.68
C ASP A 19 40.41 -44.91 -21.17
N ILE A 20 40.59 -43.91 -22.06
CA ILE A 20 40.53 -44.09 -23.52
C ILE A 20 41.92 -44.08 -24.13
N LEU A 21 42.83 -43.34 -23.51
CA LEU A 21 44.20 -43.27 -23.96
C LEU A 21 44.97 -44.50 -23.47
N ARG A 22 45.99 -44.90 -24.23
CA ARG A 22 46.82 -46.06 -23.89
C ARG A 22 47.40 -45.90 -22.49
N ALA A 23 47.25 -46.93 -21.65
CA ALA A 23 47.86 -46.96 -20.32
C ALA A 23 49.37 -46.71 -20.42
N PRO A 24 49.91 -45.71 -19.69
CA PRO A 24 51.32 -45.37 -19.75
C PRO A 24 52.16 -46.46 -19.06
N SER A 25 53.32 -46.79 -19.62
CA SER A 25 54.24 -47.75 -18.99
C SER A 25 55.11 -47.06 -17.94
N SER A 26 55.43 -47.76 -16.85
CA SER A 26 56.28 -47.22 -15.77
C SER A 26 57.72 -46.93 -16.21
N SER A 27 58.14 -47.46 -17.36
CA SER A 27 59.45 -47.22 -17.98
C SER A 27 59.54 -45.94 -18.82
N GLU A 28 58.42 -45.25 -19.07
CA GLU A 28 58.39 -44.02 -19.87
C GLU A 28 58.75 -42.79 -19.02
N ALA A 29 59.68 -41.97 -19.51
CA ALA A 29 60.13 -40.75 -18.80
C ALA A 29 58.99 -39.75 -18.51
N LEU A 30 57.88 -39.81 -19.28
CA LEU A 30 56.73 -38.93 -19.16
C LEU A 30 55.57 -39.53 -18.33
N PHE A 31 55.75 -40.70 -17.69
CA PHE A 31 54.71 -41.39 -16.93
C PHE A 31 54.06 -40.48 -15.88
N VAL A 32 54.85 -39.81 -15.05
CA VAL A 32 54.35 -38.95 -13.96
C VAL A 32 53.59 -37.73 -14.50
N ALA A 33 54.14 -37.06 -15.52
CA ALA A 33 53.48 -35.93 -16.16
C ALA A 33 52.13 -36.34 -16.76
N ARG A 34 52.05 -37.56 -17.30
CA ARG A 34 50.82 -38.10 -17.87
C ARG A 34 49.76 -38.38 -16.81
N VAL A 35 50.12 -39.02 -15.70
CA VAL A 35 49.19 -39.31 -14.60
C VAL A 35 48.61 -38.01 -14.01
N VAL A 36 49.45 -36.99 -13.81
CA VAL A 36 49.00 -35.68 -13.32
C VAL A 36 48.03 -35.03 -14.30
N TYR A 37 48.32 -35.10 -15.61
CA TYR A 37 47.42 -34.58 -16.64
C TYR A 37 46.04 -35.27 -16.61
N ASP A 38 45.99 -36.60 -16.54
CA ASP A 38 44.74 -37.36 -16.53
C ASP A 38 43.92 -37.08 -15.25
N LEU A 39 44.57 -36.94 -14.08
CA LEU A 39 43.94 -36.58 -12.82
C LEU A 39 43.39 -35.14 -12.81
N LEU A 40 44.16 -34.18 -13.32
CA LEU A 40 43.71 -32.79 -13.44
C LEU A 40 42.54 -32.67 -14.40
N PHE A 41 42.57 -33.39 -15.52
CA PHE A 41 41.45 -33.44 -16.45
C PHE A 41 40.18 -33.99 -15.78
N PHE A 42 40.29 -35.10 -15.05
CA PHE A 42 39.16 -35.68 -14.32
C PHE A 42 38.58 -34.69 -13.30
N PHE A 43 39.41 -34.08 -12.46
CA PHE A 43 38.91 -33.16 -11.43
C PHE A 43 38.32 -31.89 -12.01
N ILE A 44 38.99 -31.26 -12.97
CA ILE A 44 38.54 -29.98 -13.53
C ILE A 44 37.34 -30.19 -14.45
N VAL A 45 37.44 -31.10 -15.41
CA VAL A 45 36.43 -31.22 -16.47
C VAL A 45 35.22 -32.04 -16.02
N ILE A 46 35.44 -33.19 -15.37
CA ILE A 46 34.33 -34.05 -14.95
C ILE A 46 33.73 -33.55 -13.65
N ILE A 47 34.54 -33.33 -12.61
CA ILE A 47 33.98 -32.98 -11.30
C ILE A 47 33.54 -31.51 -11.23
N ILE A 48 34.35 -30.55 -11.68
CA ILE A 48 33.98 -29.13 -11.55
C ILE A 48 33.02 -28.71 -12.67
N ILE A 49 33.39 -28.83 -13.95
CA ILE A 49 32.58 -28.25 -15.05
C ILE A 49 31.22 -28.95 -15.16
N LEU A 50 31.16 -30.27 -15.13
CA LEU A 50 29.90 -30.99 -15.30
C LEU A 50 28.92 -30.70 -14.14
N ASN A 51 29.41 -30.69 -12.90
CA ASN A 51 28.58 -30.34 -11.74
C ASN A 51 28.21 -28.85 -11.70
N LEU A 52 29.04 -27.96 -12.24
CA LEU A 52 28.69 -26.55 -12.40
C LEU A 52 27.53 -26.40 -13.40
N ILE A 53 27.57 -27.09 -14.54
CA ILE A 53 26.48 -27.07 -15.53
C ILE A 53 25.18 -27.59 -14.89
N PHE A 54 25.24 -28.73 -14.19
CA PHE A 54 24.08 -29.23 -13.45
C PHE A 54 23.61 -28.25 -12.37
N GLY A 55 24.53 -27.59 -11.66
CA GLY A 55 24.24 -26.55 -10.69
C GLY A 55 23.43 -25.40 -11.28
N VAL A 56 23.87 -24.85 -12.41
CA VAL A 56 23.14 -23.79 -13.13
C VAL A 56 21.75 -24.27 -13.57
N ILE A 57 21.64 -25.49 -14.08
CA ILE A 57 20.34 -26.05 -14.48
C ILE A 57 19.40 -26.15 -13.27
N ILE A 58 19.87 -26.67 -12.13
CA ILE A 58 19.06 -26.78 -10.90
C ILE A 58 18.65 -25.40 -10.38
N ASP A 59 19.58 -24.45 -10.39
CA ASP A 59 19.34 -23.07 -9.96
C ASP A 59 18.25 -22.40 -10.82
N THR A 60 18.37 -22.49 -12.15
CA THR A 60 17.34 -21.94 -13.06
C THR A 60 15.97 -22.61 -12.87
N PHE A 61 15.90 -23.92 -12.60
CA PHE A 61 14.64 -24.57 -12.27
C PHE A 61 14.05 -24.11 -10.92
N ALA A 62 14.91 -23.87 -9.92
CA ALA A 62 14.49 -23.34 -8.64
C ALA A 62 13.93 -21.92 -8.77
N ASP A 63 14.55 -21.09 -9.60
CA ASP A 63 14.08 -19.74 -9.91
C ASP A 63 12.73 -19.75 -10.62
N LEU A 64 12.59 -20.53 -11.70
CA LEU A 64 11.32 -20.67 -12.42
C LEU A 64 10.18 -21.17 -11.52
N ARG A 65 10.51 -22.07 -10.57
CA ARG A 65 9.54 -22.54 -9.57
C ARG A 65 9.14 -21.41 -8.62
N SER A 66 10.10 -20.66 -8.10
CA SER A 66 9.85 -19.55 -7.18
C SER A 66 9.02 -18.45 -7.84
N GLU A 67 9.34 -18.10 -9.09
CA GLU A 67 8.58 -17.12 -9.87
C GLU A 67 7.14 -17.58 -10.11
N LYS A 68 6.94 -18.86 -10.46
CA LYS A 68 5.59 -19.44 -10.61
C LYS A 68 4.80 -19.36 -9.30
N GLN A 69 5.42 -19.75 -8.18
CA GLN A 69 4.78 -19.72 -6.87
C GLN A 69 4.40 -18.28 -6.46
N GLN A 70 5.28 -17.31 -6.72
CA GLN A 70 5.00 -15.90 -6.45
C GLN A 70 3.83 -15.38 -7.30
N LYS A 71 3.80 -15.72 -8.60
CA LYS A 71 2.67 -15.35 -9.49
C LYS A 71 1.34 -15.94 -9.01
N GLU A 72 1.33 -17.22 -8.62
CA GLU A 72 0.13 -17.85 -8.07
C GLU A 72 -0.30 -17.23 -6.74
N LEU A 73 0.65 -16.83 -5.88
CA LEU A 73 0.36 -16.17 -4.61
C LEU A 73 -0.26 -14.79 -4.82
N ILE A 74 0.26 -13.99 -5.76
CA ILE A 74 -0.31 -12.68 -6.13
C ILE A 74 -1.73 -12.88 -6.69
N LEU A 75 -1.93 -13.83 -7.61
CA LEU A 75 -3.23 -14.09 -8.21
C LEU A 75 -4.31 -14.47 -7.17
N LYS A 76 -3.93 -15.20 -6.12
CA LYS A 76 -4.86 -15.64 -5.05
C LYS A 76 -5.13 -14.57 -4.00
N ASN A 77 -4.20 -13.65 -3.79
CA ASN A 77 -4.26 -12.70 -2.68
C ASN A 77 -4.44 -11.25 -3.12
N THR A 78 -4.42 -10.94 -4.41
CA THR A 78 -4.57 -9.58 -4.92
C THR A 78 -5.70 -9.55 -5.94
N CYS A 79 -6.61 -8.59 -5.79
CA CYS A 79 -7.71 -8.42 -6.74
C CYS A 79 -7.18 -7.96 -8.10
N PHE A 80 -7.58 -8.64 -9.18
CA PHE A 80 -7.11 -8.38 -10.55
C PHE A 80 -7.45 -6.97 -11.06
N ILE A 81 -8.58 -6.40 -10.63
CA ILE A 81 -9.07 -5.12 -11.12
C ILE A 81 -8.47 -3.95 -10.32
N CYS A 82 -8.66 -3.95 -9.00
CA CYS A 82 -8.27 -2.80 -8.16
C CYS A 82 -6.88 -2.93 -7.53
N GLY A 83 -6.25 -4.12 -7.54
CA GLY A 83 -4.95 -4.33 -6.93
C GLY A 83 -4.93 -4.36 -5.40
N LEU A 84 -6.09 -4.39 -4.73
CA LEU A 84 -6.15 -4.53 -3.28
C LEU A 84 -5.79 -5.95 -2.85
N ASN A 85 -5.06 -6.04 -1.74
CA ASN A 85 -4.73 -7.32 -1.12
C ASN A 85 -5.93 -7.89 -0.36
N ARG A 86 -5.99 -9.22 -0.26
CA ARG A 86 -6.99 -10.00 0.47
C ARG A 86 -7.14 -9.51 1.91
N SER A 87 -6.01 -9.15 2.54
CA SER A 87 -5.97 -8.63 3.90
C SER A 87 -6.73 -7.31 4.10
N ALA A 88 -6.96 -6.52 3.05
CA ALA A 88 -7.75 -5.29 3.14
C ALA A 88 -9.25 -5.56 3.44
N PHE A 89 -9.70 -6.78 3.17
CA PHE A 89 -11.08 -7.23 3.38
C PHE A 89 -11.24 -8.06 4.66
N ASP A 90 -10.17 -8.28 5.41
CA ASP A 90 -10.25 -8.97 6.70
C ASP A 90 -11.03 -8.10 7.70
N ASN A 91 -11.95 -8.72 8.45
CA ASN A 91 -12.85 -8.04 9.40
C ASN A 91 -13.75 -6.96 8.77
N LYS A 92 -13.98 -7.01 7.45
CA LYS A 92 -14.95 -6.18 6.75
C LYS A 92 -16.23 -6.96 6.49
N THR A 93 -17.31 -6.24 6.17
CA THR A 93 -18.63 -6.82 5.87
C THR A 93 -18.60 -7.65 4.59
N VAL A 94 -17.82 -7.22 3.59
CA VAL A 94 -17.64 -7.91 2.31
C VAL A 94 -16.36 -8.73 2.34
N SER A 95 -16.48 -10.03 2.08
CA SER A 95 -15.32 -10.92 1.96
C SER A 95 -14.58 -10.71 0.64
N PHE A 96 -13.28 -11.03 0.61
CA PHE A 96 -12.50 -10.98 -0.62
C PHE A 96 -13.09 -11.83 -1.76
N GLU A 97 -13.67 -13.00 -1.44
CA GLU A 97 -14.28 -13.88 -2.46
C GLU A 97 -15.54 -13.27 -3.07
N GLU A 98 -16.34 -12.58 -2.25
CA GLU A 98 -17.53 -11.84 -2.73
C GLU A 98 -17.10 -10.64 -3.58
N HIS A 99 -16.08 -9.91 -3.13
CA HIS A 99 -15.51 -8.77 -3.85
C HIS A 99 -15.07 -9.17 -5.27
N ILE A 100 -14.31 -10.24 -5.45
CA ILE A 100 -13.83 -10.65 -6.79
C ILE A 100 -14.93 -11.25 -7.67
N LYS A 101 -16.00 -11.80 -7.09
CA LYS A 101 -17.08 -12.48 -7.85
C LYS A 101 -18.19 -11.53 -8.28
N CYS A 102 -18.57 -10.61 -7.40
CA CYS A 102 -19.75 -9.77 -7.56
C CYS A 102 -19.37 -8.33 -7.89
N GLU A 103 -18.38 -7.74 -7.19
CA GLU A 103 -17.97 -6.35 -7.42
C GLU A 103 -16.96 -6.24 -8.58
N HIS A 104 -15.84 -6.95 -8.48
CA HIS A 104 -14.67 -6.85 -9.36
C HIS A 104 -14.45 -8.13 -10.18
N ASN A 105 -15.52 -8.60 -10.82
CA ASN A 105 -15.43 -9.73 -11.74
C ASN A 105 -14.80 -9.32 -13.07
N MET A 106 -13.65 -9.91 -13.42
CA MET A 106 -12.92 -9.58 -14.66
C MET A 106 -13.76 -9.72 -15.93
N TRP A 107 -14.69 -10.68 -15.97
CA TRP A 107 -15.51 -10.94 -17.14
C TRP A 107 -16.59 -9.89 -17.33
N HIS A 108 -17.14 -9.34 -16.25
CA HIS A 108 -18.11 -8.25 -16.33
C HIS A 108 -17.52 -7.00 -16.98
N TYR A 109 -16.25 -6.68 -16.69
CA TYR A 109 -15.54 -5.59 -17.38
C TYR A 109 -15.38 -5.86 -18.88
N LEU A 110 -15.02 -7.09 -19.26
CA LEU A 110 -14.92 -7.47 -20.67
C LEU A 110 -16.28 -7.37 -21.38
N TYR A 111 -17.34 -7.88 -20.77
CA TYR A 111 -18.69 -7.81 -21.31
C TYR A 111 -19.14 -6.36 -21.50
N PHE A 112 -18.84 -5.49 -20.53
CA PHE A 112 -19.15 -4.06 -20.63
C PHE A 112 -18.41 -3.38 -21.79
N ILE A 113 -17.12 -3.69 -21.99
CA ILE A 113 -16.34 -3.16 -23.13
C ILE A 113 -16.92 -3.63 -24.47
N VAL A 114 -17.40 -4.88 -24.57
CA VAL A 114 -18.07 -5.38 -25.77
C VAL A 114 -19.41 -4.69 -25.97
N LEU A 115 -20.20 -4.51 -24.91
CA LEU A 115 -21.49 -3.83 -24.95
C LEU A 115 -21.38 -2.41 -25.52
N ILE A 116 -20.48 -1.58 -24.99
CA ILE A 116 -20.31 -0.19 -25.46
C ILE A 116 -19.76 -0.09 -26.90
N LYS A 117 -19.20 -1.17 -27.45
CA LYS A 117 -18.75 -1.21 -28.85
C LYS A 117 -19.87 -1.54 -29.83
N VAL A 118 -20.89 -2.28 -29.39
CA VAL A 118 -22.00 -2.76 -30.23
C VAL A 118 -23.25 -1.90 -30.08
N LYS A 119 -23.50 -1.36 -28.88
CA LYS A 119 -24.65 -0.53 -28.56
C LYS A 119 -24.59 0.81 -29.33
N ASP A 120 -25.74 1.31 -29.73
CA ASP A 120 -25.85 2.60 -30.43
C ASP A 120 -25.37 3.75 -29.52
N PRO A 121 -24.46 4.64 -29.99
CA PRO A 121 -23.98 5.78 -29.21
C PRO A 121 -25.08 6.71 -28.68
N THR A 122 -26.24 6.77 -29.34
CA THR A 122 -27.39 7.58 -28.93
C THR A 122 -28.13 7.02 -27.72
N GLU A 123 -27.96 5.73 -27.43
CA GLU A 123 -28.57 5.04 -26.28
C GLU A 123 -27.63 4.94 -25.08
N PHE A 124 -26.44 5.54 -25.17
CA PHE A 124 -25.50 5.53 -24.06
C PHE A 124 -26.05 6.29 -22.86
N THR A 125 -25.90 5.68 -21.69
CA THR A 125 -26.02 6.39 -20.43
C THR A 125 -24.82 7.31 -20.22
N GLY A 126 -24.90 8.22 -19.25
CA GLY A 126 -23.79 9.12 -18.90
C GLY A 126 -22.47 8.38 -18.64
N PRO A 127 -22.45 7.37 -17.75
CA PRO A 127 -21.25 6.57 -17.49
C PRO A 127 -20.75 5.78 -18.71
N GLU A 128 -21.65 5.21 -19.52
CA GLU A 128 -21.27 4.50 -20.75
C GLU A 128 -20.58 5.44 -21.75
N SER A 129 -21.10 6.67 -21.91
CA SER A 129 -20.50 7.69 -22.77
C SER A 129 -19.10 8.08 -22.30
N TYR A 130 -18.92 8.24 -20.98
CA TYR A 130 -17.62 8.52 -20.38
C TYR A 130 -16.62 7.38 -20.65
N VAL A 131 -17.00 6.13 -20.35
CA VAL A 131 -16.11 4.98 -20.56
C VAL A 131 -15.81 4.79 -22.04
N TYR A 132 -16.79 4.99 -22.94
CA TYR A 132 -16.57 4.92 -24.38
C TYR A 132 -15.50 5.93 -24.85
N ALA A 133 -15.57 7.18 -24.36
CA ALA A 133 -14.56 8.20 -24.67
C ALA A 133 -13.17 7.81 -24.16
N MET A 134 -13.08 7.28 -22.93
CA MET A 134 -11.82 6.83 -22.32
C MET A 134 -11.22 5.65 -23.10
N VAL A 135 -12.04 4.66 -23.45
CA VAL A 135 -11.62 3.50 -24.26
C VAL A 135 -11.16 3.93 -25.65
N LYS A 136 -11.87 4.86 -26.30
CA LYS A 136 -11.47 5.42 -27.60
C LYS A 136 -10.14 6.18 -27.52
N ALA A 137 -9.90 6.87 -26.41
CA ALA A 137 -8.64 7.55 -26.11
C ALA A 137 -7.52 6.61 -25.60
N SER A 138 -7.78 5.31 -25.46
CA SER A 138 -6.88 4.34 -24.83
C SER A 138 -6.44 4.74 -23.41
N ASN A 139 -7.28 5.48 -22.68
CA ASN A 139 -7.05 5.87 -21.30
C ASN A 139 -7.66 4.81 -20.34
N LEU A 140 -6.84 4.26 -19.45
CA LEU A 140 -7.21 3.22 -18.49
C LEU A 140 -7.61 3.76 -17.10
N GLU A 141 -7.67 5.08 -16.92
CA GLU A 141 -7.98 5.72 -15.62
C GLU A 141 -9.39 5.47 -15.11
N TRP A 142 -10.30 4.99 -15.95
CA TRP A 142 -11.66 4.64 -15.54
C TRP A 142 -11.74 3.33 -14.73
N PHE A 143 -10.69 2.49 -14.73
CA PHE A 143 -10.59 1.34 -13.84
C PHE A 143 -10.29 1.79 -12.40
N PRO A 144 -10.91 1.17 -11.38
CA PRO A 144 -10.61 1.50 -10.00
C PRO A 144 -9.16 1.08 -9.66
N ARG A 145 -8.42 1.95 -8.97
CA ARG A 145 -7.04 1.68 -8.53
C ARG A 145 -6.94 1.84 -7.02
N LEU A 146 -6.62 0.75 -6.32
CA LEU A 146 -6.51 0.68 -4.87
C LEU A 146 -7.76 1.16 -4.12
N LEU A 147 -8.93 1.06 -4.75
CA LEU A 147 -10.22 1.52 -4.22
C LEU A 147 -11.29 0.46 -4.44
N ALA A 148 -12.21 0.37 -3.50
CA ALA A 148 -13.41 -0.46 -3.58
C ALA A 148 -14.54 0.18 -2.76
N MET A 149 -15.75 0.25 -3.32
CA MET A 149 -16.91 0.87 -2.67
C MET A 149 -17.22 0.24 -1.31
N SER A 150 -17.04 -1.08 -1.19
CA SER A 150 -17.23 -1.85 0.03
C SER A 150 -16.28 -1.45 1.17
N LEU A 151 -15.14 -0.84 0.86
CA LEU A 151 -14.20 -0.33 1.86
C LEU A 151 -14.51 1.13 2.25
N SER A 152 -14.95 1.95 1.30
CA SER A 152 -15.29 3.36 1.52
C SER A 152 -16.49 3.56 2.45
N ALA A 153 -17.43 2.60 2.49
CA ALA A 153 -18.58 2.68 3.40
C ALA A 153 -18.20 2.68 4.90
N VAL A 154 -17.04 2.10 5.25
CA VAL A 154 -16.56 2.05 6.65
C VAL A 154 -15.88 3.37 7.07
N GLU A 155 -15.34 4.14 6.12
CA GLU A 155 -14.80 5.48 6.41
C GLU A 155 -15.92 6.47 6.75
N GLY A 156 -17.11 6.30 6.14
CA GLY A 156 -18.28 7.11 6.47
C GLY A 156 -18.71 7.03 7.94
N ASP A 157 -18.55 5.87 8.59
CA ASP A 157 -18.85 5.73 10.03
C ASP A 157 -17.86 6.52 10.90
N ALA A 158 -16.59 6.58 10.51
CA ALA A 158 -15.58 7.38 11.21
C ALA A 158 -15.86 8.88 11.07
N GLU A 159 -16.19 9.34 9.86
CA GLU A 159 -16.61 10.72 9.61
C GLU A 159 -17.88 11.08 10.40
N GLN A 160 -18.82 10.13 10.54
CA GLN A 160 -20.04 10.35 11.32
C GLN A 160 -19.76 10.47 12.83
N ILE A 161 -18.79 9.71 13.35
CA ILE A 161 -18.33 9.81 14.73
C ILE A 161 -17.64 11.16 14.97
N GLU A 162 -16.81 11.62 14.04
CA GLU A 162 -16.15 12.93 14.12
C GLU A 162 -17.18 14.07 14.09
N LEU A 163 -18.17 14.02 13.19
CA LEU A 163 -19.26 15.00 13.14
C LEU A 163 -20.05 15.07 14.45
N ARG A 164 -20.34 13.92 15.06
CA ARG A 164 -21.04 13.87 16.35
C ARG A 164 -20.20 14.46 17.48
N THR A 165 -18.88 14.22 17.46
CA THR A 165 -17.94 14.78 18.43
C THR A 165 -17.84 16.30 18.30
N LEU A 166 -17.76 16.81 17.07
CA LEU A 166 -17.77 18.25 16.79
C LEU A 166 -19.07 18.92 17.24
N GLN A 167 -20.21 18.25 17.04
CA GLN A 167 -21.51 18.77 17.47
C GLN A 167 -21.59 18.93 19.00
N MET A 168 -21.08 17.96 19.77
CA MET A 168 -20.98 18.09 21.23
C MET A 168 -20.07 19.25 21.68
N GLN A 169 -18.94 19.46 20.98
CA GLN A 169 -18.04 20.58 21.29
C GLN A 169 -18.70 21.93 20.99
N LEU A 170 -19.48 22.02 19.92
CA LEU A 170 -20.23 23.22 19.57
C LEU A 170 -21.28 23.57 20.63
N GLU A 171 -22.06 22.58 21.08
CA GLU A 171 -23.06 22.77 22.14
C GLU A 171 -22.41 23.23 23.45
N THR A 172 -21.29 22.62 23.83
CA THR A 172 -20.55 23.01 25.04
C THR A 172 -20.05 24.45 24.93
N THR A 173 -19.53 24.82 23.77
CA THR A 173 -19.05 26.19 23.50
C THR A 173 -20.21 27.18 23.54
N GLN A 174 -21.38 26.83 22.99
CA GLN A 174 -22.57 27.68 23.01
C GLN A 174 -23.07 27.93 24.44
N VAL A 175 -23.07 26.91 25.29
CA VAL A 175 -23.39 27.05 26.72
C VAL A 175 -22.39 27.98 27.40
N LEU A 176 -21.09 27.76 27.20
CA LEU A 176 -20.03 28.60 27.77
C LEU A 176 -20.17 30.08 27.35
N VAL A 177 -20.46 30.33 26.07
CA VAL A 177 -20.69 31.70 25.55
C VAL A 177 -21.93 32.33 26.20
N SER A 178 -23.03 31.57 26.34
CA SER A 178 -24.23 32.05 27.02
C SER A 178 -23.95 32.40 28.49
N THR A 179 -23.25 31.52 29.21
CA THR A 179 -22.88 31.75 30.61
C THR A 179 -21.97 32.97 30.75
N LEU A 180 -20.95 33.09 29.90
CA LEU A 180 -20.05 34.24 29.91
C LEU A 180 -20.79 35.55 29.61
N SER A 181 -21.73 35.53 28.65
CA SER A 181 -22.57 36.69 28.34
C SER A 181 -23.40 37.10 29.56
N GLN A 182 -23.94 36.14 30.30
CA GLN A 182 -24.71 36.41 31.51
C GLN A 182 -23.83 37.00 32.63
N GLN A 183 -22.64 36.44 32.85
CA GLN A 183 -21.66 36.97 33.80
C GLN A 183 -21.21 38.39 33.45
N LEU A 184 -21.01 38.70 32.16
CA LEU A 184 -20.68 40.05 31.71
C LEU A 184 -21.82 41.04 31.98
N MET A 185 -23.06 40.61 31.80
CA MET A 185 -24.24 41.44 32.09
C MET A 185 -24.34 41.73 33.59
N GLU A 186 -24.20 40.71 34.44
CA GLU A 186 -24.19 40.87 35.90
C GLU A 186 -23.05 41.77 36.37
N LEU A 187 -21.83 41.59 35.84
CA LEU A 187 -20.68 42.42 36.18
C LEU A 187 -20.91 43.88 35.79
N LYS A 188 -21.52 44.13 34.63
CA LYS A 188 -21.88 45.48 34.18
C LYS A 188 -22.89 46.12 35.14
N ASP A 189 -23.90 45.37 35.58
CA ASP A 189 -24.92 45.87 36.51
C ASP A 189 -24.31 46.17 37.89
N GLN A 190 -23.44 45.30 38.40
CA GLN A 190 -22.69 45.54 39.64
C GLN A 190 -21.80 46.79 39.54
N MET A 191 -21.09 46.98 38.43
CA MET A 191 -20.25 48.16 38.18
C MET A 191 -21.10 49.45 38.11
N ALA A 192 -22.29 49.38 37.50
CA ALA A 192 -23.22 50.51 37.45
C ALA A 192 -23.75 50.87 38.84
N GLU A 193 -24.08 49.87 39.66
CA GLU A 193 -24.54 50.07 41.03
C GLU A 193 -23.43 50.62 41.93
N GLN A 194 -22.21 50.09 41.84
CA GLN A 194 -21.04 50.65 42.55
C GLN A 194 -20.78 52.11 42.16
N LYS A 195 -20.93 52.47 40.88
CA LYS A 195 -20.78 53.86 40.43
C LYS A 195 -21.85 54.77 41.04
N LYS A 196 -23.11 54.32 41.10
CA LYS A 196 -24.20 55.04 41.79
C LYS A 196 -23.93 55.22 43.28
N GLN A 197 -23.46 54.17 43.97
CA GLN A 197 -23.11 54.23 45.39
C GLN A 197 -21.96 55.20 45.66
N LYS A 198 -20.90 55.17 44.83
CA LYS A 198 -19.80 56.14 44.92
C LYS A 198 -20.28 57.58 44.69
N GLN A 199 -21.17 57.82 43.73
CA GLN A 199 -21.78 59.14 43.52
C GLN A 199 -22.62 59.58 44.74
N ARG A 200 -23.42 58.69 45.33
CA ARG A 200 -24.18 58.99 46.55
C ARG A 200 -23.28 59.33 47.73
N MET A 201 -22.21 58.57 47.96
CA MET A 201 -21.23 58.89 49.01
C MET A 201 -20.49 60.20 48.73
N GLY A 202 -20.16 60.51 47.47
CA GLY A 202 -19.57 61.79 47.09
C GLY A 202 -20.48 62.98 47.39
N LEU A 203 -21.78 62.84 47.12
CA LEU A 203 -22.79 63.86 47.45
C LEU A 203 -22.96 64.05 48.96
N LEU A 204 -22.97 62.96 49.73
CA LEU A 204 -23.06 63.02 51.20
C LEU A 204 -21.83 63.67 51.82
N ASN A 205 -20.62 63.34 51.33
CA ASN A 205 -19.39 63.99 51.78
C ASN A 205 -19.36 65.47 51.39
N SER A 206 -19.83 65.84 50.19
CA SER A 206 -19.96 67.24 49.79
C SER A 206 -20.97 68.00 50.67
N ALA A 207 -22.13 67.42 50.97
CA ALA A 207 -23.14 68.02 51.85
C ALA A 207 -22.63 68.18 53.30
N SER A 208 -21.86 67.21 53.78
CA SER A 208 -21.18 67.28 55.09
C SER A 208 -20.12 68.39 55.13
N SER A 209 -19.42 68.61 54.01
CA SER A 209 -18.46 69.71 53.84
C SER A 209 -19.15 71.07 53.87
N PHE A 210 -20.30 71.21 53.18
CA PHE A 210 -21.11 72.44 53.21
C PHE A 210 -21.63 72.75 54.62
N LEU A 211 -22.14 71.73 55.34
CA LEU A 211 -22.62 71.87 56.72
C LEU A 211 -21.52 72.30 57.70
N HIS A 212 -20.27 71.88 57.49
CA HIS A 212 -19.13 72.31 58.31
C HIS A 212 -18.68 73.76 58.01
N THR A 213 -18.93 74.29 56.82
CA THR A 213 -18.63 75.70 56.48
C THR A 213 -19.67 76.69 56.97
N SER A 214 -20.91 76.24 57.24
CA SER A 214 -22.00 77.06 57.75
C SER A 214 -22.02 77.21 59.28
N ASN A 215 -21.04 76.65 60.00
CA ASN A 215 -20.99 76.67 61.47
C ASN A 215 -19.67 77.22 62.02
N ILE A 216 -19.20 78.35 61.46
CA ILE A 216 -18.16 79.20 62.08
C ILE A 216 -18.53 80.68 61.88
N PRO A 217 -19.13 81.35 62.88
CA PRO A 217 -18.64 82.63 63.38
C PRO A 217 -17.42 82.44 64.29
#